data_AF-A0A8S9YI08-F1
#
_entry.id   AF-A0A8S9YI08-F1
#
_cell.length_a   1.000
_cell.length_b   1.000
_cell.length_c   1.000
_cell.angle_alpha   90.00
_cell.angle_beta   90.00
_cell.angle_gamma   90.00
#
_symmetry.space_group_name_H-M   'P 1'
#
loop_
_entity.id
_entity.type
_entity.pdbx_description
1 polymer ?
#
loop_
_entity_poly.entity_id
_entity_poly.type
_entity_poly.pdbx_seq_one_letter_code
_entity_poly.pdbx_strand_id
1 'polypeptide(L)'
;MAELRIPLCIKPQTSEEPYQMELHSLSDASEACYGVDKYAGRVDKGGPIYCSLMLRKSRVVPIRAVSIPRMKMTAAFLVAKLTNCVEDELMREVKSLTIWPDSMIVFQPIRITSIRFETFVAIRLSSIHELSNPDNWRYVDTKRNPAGLASRGIPLKDQRTGVWFSGSELLWRVPLA
;
A
#
# COMPACT_ATOMS: atom_id res chain seq x y z
N MET A 1 2.66 17.77 25.11
CA MET A 1 2.72 17.08 23.80
C MET A 1 1.85 15.83 23.91
N ALA A 2 1.05 15.50 22.90
CA ALA A 2 0.29 14.24 22.94
C ALA A 2 1.27 13.07 22.73
N GLU A 3 1.20 12.07 23.59
CA GLU A 3 2.07 10.89 23.56
C GLU A 3 1.54 9.91 22.48
N LEU A 4 2.33 9.69 21.42
CA LEU A 4 1.98 8.73 20.37
C LEU A 4 2.52 7.34 20.77
N ARG A 5 1.62 6.36 20.91
CA ARG A 5 1.99 4.96 21.16
C ARG A 5 1.70 4.12 19.93
N ILE A 6 2.72 3.41 19.44
CA ILE A 6 2.60 2.50 18.30
C ILE A 6 2.78 1.08 18.84
N PRO A 7 1.77 0.20 18.70
CA PRO A 7 1.90 -1.19 19.13
C PRO A 7 2.94 -1.91 18.25
N LEU A 8 3.89 -2.60 18.89
CA LEU A 8 4.94 -3.38 18.21
C LEU A 8 4.40 -4.71 17.66
N CYS A 9 3.40 -5.29 18.32
CA CYS A 9 2.83 -6.57 17.93
C CYS A 9 1.69 -6.37 16.94
N ILE A 10 1.85 -6.94 15.74
CA ILE A 10 0.82 -6.97 14.69
C ILE A 10 -0.21 -8.09 14.96
N LYS A 11 0.21 -9.15 15.69
CA LYS A 11 -0.66 -10.25 16.09
C LYS A 11 -1.49 -9.84 17.32
N PRO A 12 -2.82 -9.96 17.31
CA PRO A 12 -3.63 -9.73 18.50
C PRO A 12 -3.34 -10.82 19.55
N GLN A 13 -3.24 -10.43 20.83
CA GLN A 13 -2.89 -11.33 21.94
C GLN A 13 -3.87 -12.51 22.13
N THR A 14 -5.07 -12.43 21.55
CA THR A 14 -6.16 -13.40 21.68
C THR A 14 -6.31 -14.36 20.50
N SER A 15 -5.38 -14.40 19.53
CA SER A 15 -5.49 -15.38 18.43
C SER A 15 -4.96 -16.75 18.84
N GLU A 16 -5.85 -17.72 19.02
CA GLU A 16 -5.48 -19.14 18.88
C GLU A 16 -5.24 -19.48 17.40
N GLU A 17 -4.33 -20.43 17.14
CA GLU A 17 -3.87 -20.80 15.80
C GLU A 17 -4.94 -21.48 14.92
N PRO A 18 -4.84 -21.40 13.57
CA PRO A 18 -3.78 -20.75 12.79
C PRO A 18 -4.12 -19.33 12.31
N TYR A 19 -3.15 -18.42 12.48
CA TYR A 19 -3.21 -17.02 12.04
C TYR A 19 -2.90 -16.92 10.53
N GLN A 20 -3.84 -16.41 9.73
CA GLN A 20 -3.62 -16.12 8.31
C GLN A 20 -3.58 -14.61 8.09
N MET A 21 -2.45 -14.11 7.59
CA MET A 21 -2.24 -12.69 7.34
C MET A 21 -2.62 -12.32 5.90
N GLU A 22 -3.31 -11.20 5.73
CA GLU A 22 -3.51 -10.54 4.43
C GLU A 22 -2.65 -9.28 4.36
N LEU A 23 -1.85 -9.12 3.31
CA LEU A 23 -0.98 -7.97 3.14
C LEU A 23 -1.61 -6.96 2.18
N HIS A 24 -1.92 -5.77 2.67
CA HIS A 24 -2.42 -4.66 1.85
C HIS A 24 -1.35 -3.58 1.73
N SER A 25 -0.95 -3.30 0.49
CA SER A 25 0.11 -2.33 0.20
C SER A 25 -0.44 -1.21 -0.66
N LEU A 26 -0.41 0.02 -0.15
CA LEU A 26 -1.02 1.17 -0.78
C LEU A 26 0.06 2.16 -1.19
N SER A 27 -0.16 2.86 -2.29
CA SER A 27 0.74 3.90 -2.76
C SER A 27 -0.03 5.14 -3.16
N ASP A 28 0.58 6.31 -2.97
CA ASP A 28 0.10 7.57 -3.50
C ASP A 28 1.28 8.49 -3.85
N ALA A 29 1.04 9.43 -4.75
CA ALA A 29 1.96 10.52 -5.05
C ALA A 29 1.21 11.86 -5.18
N SER A 30 1.75 12.86 -4.51
CA SER A 30 1.38 14.27 -4.63
C SER A 30 2.49 15.06 -5.32
N GLU A 31 2.30 16.37 -5.46
CA GLU A 31 3.34 17.27 -5.98
C GLU A 31 4.54 17.43 -5.05
N ALA A 32 4.34 17.17 -3.74
CA ALA A 32 5.38 17.37 -2.72
C ALA A 32 6.12 16.07 -2.39
N CYS A 33 5.39 14.96 -2.25
CA CYS A 33 5.94 13.67 -1.83
C CYS A 33 5.20 12.51 -2.49
N TYR A 34 5.85 11.36 -2.54
CA TYR A 34 5.20 10.08 -2.79
C TYR A 34 5.44 9.13 -1.62
N GLY A 35 4.48 8.25 -1.37
CA GLY A 35 4.44 7.44 -0.17
C GLY A 35 3.85 6.06 -0.40
N VAL A 36 4.22 5.16 0.51
CA VAL A 36 3.75 3.79 0.61
C VAL A 36 3.34 3.52 2.04
N ASP A 37 2.16 2.93 2.20
CA ASP A 37 1.68 2.37 3.48
C ASP A 37 1.41 0.88 3.31
N LYS A 38 1.81 0.08 4.28
CA LYS A 38 1.59 -1.37 4.32
C LYS A 38 0.86 -1.76 5.57
N TYR A 39 -0.17 -2.57 5.41
CA TYR A 39 -1.00 -3.04 6.48
C TYR A 39 -1.07 -4.56 6.46
N ALA A 40 -1.00 -5.16 7.64
CA ALA A 40 -1.38 -6.55 7.86
C ALA A 40 -2.83 -6.58 8.31
N GLY A 41 -3.68 -7.26 7.55
CA GLY A 41 -5.04 -7.63 7.89
C GLY A 41 -5.11 -9.05 8.45
N ARG A 42 -6.04 -9.31 9.37
CA ARG A 42 -6.44 -10.65 9.80
C ARG A 42 -7.84 -10.97 9.28
N VAL A 43 -7.99 -12.11 8.61
CA VAL A 43 -9.30 -12.70 8.32
C VAL A 43 -9.45 -13.95 9.19
N ASP A 44 -10.15 -13.81 10.31
CA ASP A 44 -10.61 -14.96 11.07
C ASP A 44 -12.00 -15.39 10.58
N LYS A 45 -12.33 -16.68 10.66
CA LYS A 45 -13.65 -17.20 10.26
C LYS A 45 -14.71 -16.72 11.27
N GLY A 46 -15.30 -15.55 10.99
CA GLY A 46 -16.37 -14.95 11.79
C GLY A 46 -15.90 -14.05 12.94
N GLY A 47 -14.59 -13.81 13.07
CA GLY A 47 -14.03 -12.89 14.05
C GLY A 47 -13.90 -11.45 13.53
N PRO A 48 -13.67 -10.47 14.43
CA PRO A 48 -13.40 -9.09 14.04
C PRO A 48 -12.13 -9.01 13.17
N ILE A 49 -12.22 -8.23 12.09
CA ILE A 49 -11.09 -7.99 11.18
C ILE A 49 -10.16 -6.98 11.85
N TYR A 50 -8.91 -7.39 12.05
CA TYR A 50 -7.86 -6.52 12.60
C TYR A 50 -6.97 -6.06 11.47
N CYS A 51 -6.65 -4.76 11.45
CA CYS A 51 -5.72 -4.20 10.49
C CYS A 51 -4.72 -3.31 11.24
N SER A 52 -3.43 -3.55 11.00
CA SER A 52 -2.35 -2.82 11.66
C SER A 52 -1.32 -2.38 10.63
N LEU A 53 -0.87 -1.14 10.76
CA LEU A 53 0.23 -0.60 9.96
C LEU A 53 1.54 -1.33 10.30
N MET A 54 2.13 -1.98 9.30
CA MET A 54 3.43 -2.64 9.42
C MET A 54 4.58 -1.70 9.06
N LEU A 55 4.42 -0.98 7.95
CA LEU A 55 5.48 -0.18 7.38
C LEU A 55 4.89 1.03 6.67
N ARG A 56 5.55 2.16 6.84
CA ARG A 56 5.29 3.37 6.08
C ARG A 56 6.60 3.95 5.57
N LYS A 57 6.57 4.41 4.33
CA LYS A 57 7.72 5.07 3.70
C LYS A 57 7.27 6.19 2.79
N SER A 58 7.73 7.40 3.08
CA SER A 58 7.53 8.57 2.23
C SER A 58 8.85 9.09 1.69
N ARG A 59 8.83 9.71 0.51
CA ARG A 59 9.97 10.35 -0.14
C ARG A 59 9.53 11.69 -0.72
N VAL A 60 10.34 12.72 -0.47
CA VAL A 60 10.16 14.04 -1.07
C VAL A 60 10.48 13.95 -2.56
N VAL A 61 9.70 14.68 -3.37
CA VAL A 61 9.90 14.76 -4.82
C VAL A 61 11.22 15.49 -5.12
N PRO A 62 11.94 15.14 -6.20
CA PRO A 62 13.14 15.87 -6.60
C PRO A 62 12.87 17.36 -6.84
N ILE A 63 13.88 18.21 -6.62
CA ILE A 63 13.80 19.66 -6.88
C ILE A 63 13.48 19.94 -8.35
N ARG A 64 13.97 19.09 -9.27
CA ARG A 64 13.63 19.19 -10.69
C ARG A 64 12.20 18.72 -10.88
N ALA A 65 11.40 19.52 -11.59
CA ALA A 65 10.02 19.20 -11.89
C ALA A 65 9.88 17.79 -12.52
N VAL A 66 9.04 16.97 -11.90
CA VAL A 66 8.63 15.66 -12.40
C VAL A 66 7.12 15.67 -12.55
N SER A 67 6.61 15.11 -13.65
CA SER A 67 5.16 15.07 -13.87
C SER A 67 4.47 14.13 -12.87
N ILE A 68 3.22 14.46 -12.49
CA ILE A 68 2.39 13.63 -11.60
C ILE A 68 2.30 12.17 -12.08
N PRO A 69 2.09 11.86 -13.38
CA PRO A 69 2.13 10.48 -13.87
C PRO A 69 3.42 9.73 -13.54
N ARG A 70 4.59 10.37 -13.72
CA ARG A 70 5.89 9.75 -13.42
C ARG A 70 6.08 9.53 -11.92
N MET A 71 5.59 10.45 -11.09
CA MET A 71 5.62 10.30 -9.63
C MET A 71 4.72 9.16 -9.17
N LYS A 72 3.48 9.08 -9.67
CA LYS A 72 2.57 7.98 -9.37
C LYS A 72 3.15 6.62 -9.79
N MET A 73 3.78 6.55 -10.96
CA MET A 73 4.46 5.32 -11.40
C MET A 73 5.70 4.99 -10.55
N THR A 74 6.39 6.00 -10.03
CA THR A 74 7.51 5.80 -9.09
C THR A 74 7.01 5.29 -7.73
N ALA A 75 5.87 5.80 -7.24
CA ALA A 75 5.22 5.29 -6.05
C ALA A 75 4.78 3.83 -6.22
N ALA A 76 4.23 3.48 -7.39
CA ALA A 76 3.85 2.12 -7.77
C ALA A 76 5.04 1.15 -7.74
N PHE A 77 6.16 1.56 -8.34
CA PHE A 77 7.41 0.79 -8.28
C PHE A 77 7.91 0.63 -6.83
N LEU A 78 7.88 1.70 -6.03
CA LEU A 78 8.33 1.66 -4.65
C LEU A 78 7.47 0.70 -3.82
N VAL A 79 6.14 0.72 -4.00
CA VAL A 79 5.26 -0.21 -3.27
C VAL A 79 5.53 -1.65 -3.69
N ALA A 80 5.66 -1.95 -4.98
CA ALA A 80 5.98 -3.30 -5.47
C ALA A 80 7.28 -3.82 -4.85
N LYS A 81 8.34 -3.01 -4.87
CA LYS A 81 9.64 -3.37 -4.28
C LYS A 81 9.53 -3.67 -2.79
N LEU A 82 8.88 -2.78 -2.03
CA LEU A 82 8.72 -3.00 -0.59
C LEU A 82 7.79 -4.18 -0.30
N THR A 83 6.83 -4.46 -1.17
CA THR A 83 5.92 -5.62 -1.05
C THR A 83 6.68 -6.92 -1.18
N ASN A 84 7.49 -7.06 -2.22
CA ASN A 84 8.33 -8.23 -2.39
C ASN A 84 9.29 -8.42 -1.21
N CYS A 85 9.96 -7.36 -0.74
CA CYS A 85 10.83 -7.47 0.45
C CYS A 85 10.07 -7.94 1.70
N VAL A 86 8.88 -7.41 1.97
CA VAL A 86 8.10 -7.80 3.16
C VAL A 86 7.58 -9.24 3.04
N GLU A 87 7.17 -9.65 1.84
CA GLU A 87 6.72 -11.01 1.57
C GLU A 87 7.86 -12.03 1.80
N ASP A 88 9.07 -11.71 1.34
CA ASP A 88 10.26 -12.55 1.53
C ASP A 88 10.62 -12.70 3.03
N GLU A 89 10.59 -11.59 3.79
CA GLU A 89 10.91 -11.60 5.23
C GLU A 89 9.85 -12.30 6.09
N LEU A 90 8.58 -12.33 5.67
CA LEU A 90 7.49 -12.97 6.40
C LEU A 90 7.35 -14.49 6.11
N MET A 91 8.26 -15.08 5.35
CA MET A 91 8.44 -16.53 5.16
C MET A 91 7.14 -17.35 5.02
N ARG A 92 6.22 -16.90 4.14
CA ARG A 92 4.92 -17.54 3.79
C ARG A 92 3.78 -17.46 4.83
N GLU A 93 3.87 -16.60 5.86
CA GLU A 93 2.71 -16.31 6.73
C GLU A 93 1.59 -15.52 6.02
N VAL A 94 1.86 -15.02 4.81
CA VAL A 94 0.93 -14.21 4.00
C VAL A 94 0.05 -15.12 3.14
N LYS A 95 -1.25 -15.14 3.44
CA LYS A 95 -2.28 -15.86 2.68
C LYS A 95 -2.61 -15.16 1.36
N SER A 96 -2.74 -13.85 1.41
CA SER A 96 -3.16 -13.03 0.28
C SER A 96 -2.46 -11.68 0.30
N LEU A 97 -2.26 -11.12 -0.87
CA LEU A 97 -1.51 -9.90 -1.07
C LEU A 97 -2.21 -9.02 -2.09
N THR A 98 -2.42 -7.75 -1.77
CA THR A 98 -3.06 -6.81 -2.68
C THR A 98 -2.35 -5.46 -2.68
N ILE A 99 -2.07 -4.96 -3.88
CA ILE A 99 -1.43 -3.66 -4.11
C ILE A 99 -2.47 -2.67 -4.66
N TRP A 100 -2.59 -1.53 -3.99
CA TRP A 100 -3.64 -0.53 -4.25
C TRP A 100 -3.03 0.79 -4.75
N PRO A 101 -3.01 1.04 -6.07
CA PRO A 101 -2.83 2.36 -6.63
C PRO A 101 -4.16 3.12 -6.68
N ASP A 102 -4.12 4.43 -6.46
CA ASP A 102 -5.31 5.30 -6.57
C ASP A 102 -5.46 5.99 -7.92
N SER A 103 -4.77 5.50 -8.94
CA SER A 103 -4.67 6.14 -10.23
C SER A 103 -4.82 5.15 -11.36
N MET A 104 -5.78 5.41 -12.24
CA MET A 104 -5.94 4.69 -13.50
C MET A 104 -4.69 4.79 -14.39
N ILE A 105 -3.93 5.88 -14.28
CA ILE A 105 -2.65 6.07 -15.01
C ILE A 105 -1.61 5.03 -14.60
N VAL A 106 -1.71 4.48 -13.38
CA VAL A 106 -0.84 3.39 -12.91
C VAL A 106 -1.52 2.04 -13.13
N PHE A 107 -2.77 1.91 -12.72
CA PHE A 107 -3.48 0.64 -12.73
C PHE A 107 -3.67 0.06 -14.14
N GLN A 108 -4.08 0.88 -15.11
CA GLN A 108 -4.34 0.40 -16.47
C GLN A 108 -3.06 -0.11 -17.16
N PRO A 109 -1.94 0.63 -17.18
CA PRO A 109 -0.71 0.14 -17.81
C PRO A 109 -0.16 -1.16 -17.22
N ILE A 110 -0.38 -1.44 -15.94
CA ILE A 110 0.06 -2.69 -15.31
C ILE A 110 -0.65 -3.91 -15.89
N ARG A 111 -1.90 -3.75 -16.35
CA ARG A 111 -2.72 -4.86 -16.88
C ARG A 111 -2.64 -5.02 -18.40
N ILE A 112 -2.15 -4.00 -19.11
CA ILE A 112 -2.12 -4.00 -20.57
C ILE A 112 -0.74 -4.43 -21.07
N THR A 113 -0.71 -5.46 -21.92
CA THR A 113 0.53 -5.99 -22.52
C THR A 113 0.68 -5.65 -24.01
N SER A 114 -0.36 -5.11 -24.64
CA SER A 114 -0.42 -4.90 -26.11
C SER A 114 0.00 -3.50 -26.58
N ILE A 115 0.28 -2.57 -25.66
CA ILE A 115 0.57 -1.17 -25.96
C ILE A 115 2.05 -0.87 -25.74
N ARG A 116 2.64 -0.06 -26.63
CA ARG A 116 3.97 0.52 -26.42
C ARG A 116 3.86 1.77 -25.55
N PHE A 117 4.49 1.73 -24.38
CA PHE A 117 4.60 2.87 -23.48
C PHE A 117 5.89 3.66 -23.72
N GLU A 118 5.91 4.92 -23.28
CA GLU A 118 7.16 5.69 -23.21
C GLU A 118 8.22 4.95 -22.38
N THR A 119 9.50 5.10 -22.74
CA THR A 119 10.63 4.38 -22.12
C THR A 119 10.62 4.40 -20.59
N PHE A 120 10.33 5.55 -19.97
CA PHE A 120 10.25 5.65 -18.52
C PHE A 120 9.17 4.73 -17.92
N VAL A 121 7.99 4.74 -18.52
CA VAL A 121 6.83 3.94 -18.08
C VAL A 121 7.10 2.46 -18.36
N ALA A 122 7.63 2.12 -19.54
CA ALA A 122 7.97 0.76 -19.92
C ALA A 122 9.00 0.11 -18.98
N ILE A 123 10.08 0.83 -18.64
CA ILE A 123 11.09 0.33 -17.68
C ILE A 123 10.47 0.08 -16.31
N ARG A 124 9.62 1.00 -15.83
CA ARG A 124 8.95 0.84 -14.54
C ARG A 124 7.97 -0.32 -14.53
N LEU A 125 7.22 -0.51 -15.62
CA LEU A 125 6.32 -1.65 -15.77
C LEU A 125 7.07 -2.97 -15.76
N SER A 126 8.18 -3.09 -16.50
CA SER A 126 9.03 -4.30 -16.48
C SER A 126 9.45 -4.63 -15.05
N SER A 127 9.99 -3.66 -14.31
CA SER A 127 10.40 -3.89 -12.93
C SER A 127 9.22 -4.21 -12.00
N ILE A 128 8.04 -3.62 -12.23
CA ILE A 128 6.82 -3.95 -11.44
C ILE A 128 6.38 -5.39 -11.71
N HIS A 129 6.43 -5.84 -12.96
CA HIS A 129 6.08 -7.21 -13.36
C HIS A 129 7.11 -8.24 -12.87
N GLU A 130 8.38 -7.87 -12.77
CA GLU A 130 9.43 -8.70 -12.14
C GLU A 130 9.24 -8.83 -10.62
N LEU A 131 8.75 -7.78 -9.95
CA LEU A 131 8.61 -7.71 -8.50
C LEU A 131 7.23 -8.14 -7.97
N SER A 132 6.21 -8.21 -8.83
CA SER A 132 4.84 -8.48 -8.40
C SER A 132 3.98 -9.07 -9.51
N ASN A 133 3.01 -9.90 -9.13
CA ASN A 133 2.00 -10.40 -10.07
C ASN A 133 0.96 -9.30 -10.38
N PRO A 134 0.70 -8.96 -11.67
CA PRO A 134 -0.37 -8.04 -12.08
C PRO A 134 -1.75 -8.32 -11.48
N ASP A 135 -2.08 -9.59 -11.21
CA ASP A 135 -3.38 -9.98 -10.65
C ASP A 135 -3.60 -9.50 -9.20
N ASN A 136 -2.51 -9.23 -8.48
CA ASN A 136 -2.54 -8.70 -7.11
C ASN A 136 -2.83 -7.19 -7.09
N TRP A 137 -2.92 -6.52 -8.24
CA TRP A 137 -3.21 -5.09 -8.30
C TRP A 137 -4.72 -4.84 -8.34
N ARG A 138 -5.19 -3.88 -7.54
CA ARG A 138 -6.59 -3.46 -7.46
C ARG A 138 -6.68 -1.95 -7.32
N TYR A 139 -7.50 -1.30 -8.14
CA TYR A 139 -7.70 0.14 -8.02
C TYR A 139 -8.45 0.49 -6.73
N VAL A 140 -8.04 1.58 -6.09
CA VAL A 140 -8.74 2.20 -4.95
C VAL A 140 -9.10 3.64 -5.28
N ASP A 141 -10.26 4.12 -4.82
CA ASP A 141 -10.59 5.54 -4.90
C ASP A 141 -9.67 6.38 -4.00
N THR A 142 -9.17 7.52 -4.48
CA THR A 142 -8.27 8.40 -3.73
C THR A 142 -8.79 8.79 -2.34
N LYS A 143 -10.10 8.95 -2.16
CA LYS A 143 -10.69 9.29 -0.85
C LYS A 143 -10.60 8.15 0.16
N ARG A 144 -10.48 6.91 -0.33
CA ARG A 144 -10.34 5.68 0.47
C ARG A 144 -8.89 5.22 0.61
N ASN A 145 -7.94 5.93 0.01
CA ASN A 145 -6.53 5.59 0.03
C ASN A 145 -5.81 6.24 1.22
N PRO A 146 -5.54 5.52 2.33
CA PRO A 146 -4.77 6.06 3.45
C PRO A 146 -3.34 6.48 3.10
N ALA A 147 -2.73 5.92 2.03
CA ALA A 147 -1.40 6.35 1.58
C ALA A 147 -1.35 7.82 1.14
N GLY A 148 -2.51 8.43 0.86
CA GLY A 148 -2.59 9.85 0.59
C GLY A 148 -2.30 10.75 1.80
N LEU A 149 -2.30 10.20 3.02
CA LEU A 149 -1.79 10.89 4.20
C LEU A 149 -0.26 10.89 4.22
N ALA A 150 0.36 9.79 3.76
CA ALA A 150 1.81 9.66 3.65
C ALA A 150 2.41 10.53 2.53
N SER A 151 1.66 10.79 1.44
CA SER A 151 2.08 11.65 0.32
C SER A 151 1.84 13.14 0.54
N ARG A 152 0.86 13.53 1.37
CA ARG A 152 0.49 14.94 1.62
C ARG A 152 0.95 15.49 2.97
N GLY A 153 1.31 14.60 3.90
CA GLY A 153 1.64 14.94 5.27
C GLY A 153 0.39 15.22 6.12
N ILE A 154 0.47 14.92 7.41
CA ILE A 154 -0.62 15.21 8.37
C ILE A 154 -0.04 15.79 9.66
N PRO A 155 -0.71 16.79 10.27
CA PRO A 155 -0.40 17.20 11.64
C PRO A 155 -0.69 16.07 12.63
N LEU A 156 0.16 15.90 13.66
CA LEU A 156 0.03 14.83 14.66
C LEU A 156 -1.29 14.89 15.46
N LYS A 157 -1.93 16.05 15.54
CA LYS A 157 -3.21 16.24 16.26
C LYS A 157 -4.45 15.95 15.41
N ASP A 158 -4.26 15.57 14.15
CA ASP A 158 -5.37 15.30 13.25
C ASP A 158 -6.04 13.96 13.60
N GLN A 159 -7.37 13.93 13.67
CA GLN A 159 -8.13 12.70 13.97
C GLN A 159 -7.88 11.59 12.95
N ARG A 160 -7.46 11.92 11.72
CA ARG A 160 -7.10 10.98 10.66
C ARG A 160 -5.85 10.16 11.00
N THR A 161 -5.06 10.57 12.01
CA THR A 161 -3.93 9.78 12.54
C THR A 161 -4.37 8.40 13.02
N GLY A 162 -5.56 8.27 13.63
CA GLY A 162 -6.08 6.98 14.09
C GLY A 162 -6.30 5.99 12.93
N VAL A 163 -7.03 6.44 11.89
CA VAL A 163 -7.24 5.69 10.64
C VAL A 163 -5.92 5.31 9.98
N TRP A 164 -4.89 6.12 10.15
CA TRP A 164 -3.57 5.91 9.57
C TRP A 164 -2.75 4.78 10.23
N PHE A 165 -3.10 4.37 11.45
CA PHE A 165 -2.49 3.22 12.14
C PHE A 165 -3.37 1.98 12.07
N SER A 166 -4.69 2.14 12.11
CA SER A 166 -5.65 1.03 12.06
C SER A 166 -6.05 0.60 10.64
N GLY A 167 -5.63 1.36 9.62
CA GLY A 167 -6.13 1.17 8.27
C GLY A 167 -7.52 1.78 8.07
N SER A 168 -7.94 1.88 6.81
CA SER A 168 -9.28 2.37 6.44
C SER A 168 -10.29 1.22 6.33
N GLU A 169 -11.58 1.53 6.31
CA GLU A 169 -12.65 0.53 6.09
C GLU A 169 -12.45 -0.34 4.84
N LEU A 170 -11.71 0.15 3.84
CA LEU A 170 -11.32 -0.66 2.68
C LEU A 170 -10.62 -1.95 3.09
N LEU A 171 -9.74 -1.85 4.09
CA LEU A 171 -8.89 -2.95 4.57
C LEU A 171 -9.63 -3.86 5.56
N TRP A 172 -10.79 -3.41 6.04
CA TRP A 172 -11.60 -4.14 7.02
C TRP A 172 -12.75 -4.90 6.39
N ARG A 173 -12.96 -4.78 5.07
CA ARG A 173 -14.01 -5.52 4.38
C ARG A 173 -13.34 -6.54 3.46
N VAL A 174 -13.60 -7.82 3.73
CA VAL A 174 -13.22 -8.94 2.86
C VAL A 174 -13.63 -8.58 1.43
N PRO A 175 -12.78 -8.79 0.41
CA PRO A 175 -13.21 -8.61 -0.97
C PRO A 175 -14.44 -9.48 -1.20
N LEU A 176 -15.56 -8.89 -1.59
CA LEU A 176 -16.68 -9.67 -2.12
C LEU A 176 -16.14 -10.46 -3.31
N ALA A 177 -16.40 -11.77 -3.26
CA ALA A 177 -15.93 -12.80 -4.17
C ALA A 177 -16.07 -12.43 -5.66
#